data_AF-A0A3B5L9K0-F1
#
_entry.id   AF-A0A3B5L9K0-F1
#
_cell.length_a   1.000
_cell.length_b   1.000
_cell.length_c   1.000
_cell.angle_alpha   90.00
_cell.angle_beta   90.00
_cell.angle_gamma   90.00
#
_symmetry.space_group_name_H-M   'P 1'
#
loop_
_entity.id
_entity.type
_entity.pdbx_description
1 polymer ?
#
loop_
_entity_poly.entity_id
_entity_poly.type
_entity_poly.pdbx_seq_one_letter_code
_entity_poly.pdbx_strand_id
1 'polypeptide(L)'
;MRNNYEFTKRKTFLRTHLQIIIAVSQLISDVALTGSSRFQESLSIINNFANSDKAMKSTAFPGEVKGLTMRIRTVLMATAQMREHEKDPEMLLDLQYSLARSYASTPELRRTWLDSMARAHLKNGDLSEAAMCYVHVAALVAEYLYRKKLFPCGLTAFKKVTLNIEEEAAMKEDAGMQDVYYTEEVLVDHLEVCVEALWKAERYELITHIAKLIIPIYEKRHEYEKLSRLYDTLHRAYNKIMEVIQSGRRLLGTYFRVAFYGQGFFEEEDGKEYIYKEPKLTGLSEISQRLLTLYGDKFGPENVKIIQDSNKVNPKELDSRFAYVQVTFVKPYFDEKEAPEKKTDFEKCHNIRNFVFETPYTLSGKKHGGVEEQCKRRTVLTTANTFPYVKKRIEVKGERQVELKPVDVAIDEMRARTAELTKLCSSQEVDMIQLQLKLQGCVSVQVNAGPMAYARAFLDDSKSNSSSSKKVKELKEVFRHFVEACSMALDINERIIKEDQFEYHEGLKSNFKDMVKELSDIIHEQVTWERAGKWGHTFFIHI
;
A
#
# COMPACT_ATOMS: atom_id res chain seq x y z
N MET A 1 -3.69 29.40 33.80
CA MET A 1 -2.36 28.75 33.87
C MET A 1 -1.85 28.66 35.30
N ARG A 2 -1.55 29.78 35.97
CA ARG A 2 -1.01 29.77 37.36
C ARG A 2 -1.87 29.01 38.37
N ASN A 3 -3.17 29.29 38.44
CA ASN A 3 -4.07 28.58 39.35
C ASN A 3 -4.09 27.06 39.10
N ASN A 4 -3.97 26.63 37.83
CA ASN A 4 -3.89 25.20 37.48
C ASN A 4 -2.54 24.60 37.86
N TYR A 5 -1.45 25.34 37.68
CA TYR A 5 -0.11 24.94 38.14
C TYR A 5 -0.03 24.83 39.67
N GLU A 6 -0.65 25.75 40.40
CA GLU A 6 -0.75 25.69 41.86
C GLU A 6 -1.63 24.52 42.31
N PHE A 7 -2.76 24.28 41.63
CA PHE A 7 -3.66 23.14 41.89
C PHE A 7 -2.97 21.78 41.72
N THR A 8 -2.07 21.63 40.75
CA THR A 8 -1.30 20.39 40.55
C THR A 8 -0.06 20.29 41.45
N LYS A 9 0.00 21.09 42.53
CA LYS A 9 1.14 21.16 43.46
C LYS A 9 2.45 21.58 42.77
N ARG A 10 2.36 22.55 41.85
CA ARG A 10 3.49 23.12 41.08
C ARG A 10 4.21 22.08 40.20
N LYS A 11 3.47 21.10 39.70
CA LYS A 11 4.03 20.08 38.80
C LYS A 11 3.83 20.43 37.34
N THR A 12 2.61 20.80 36.94
CA THR A 12 2.29 21.12 35.54
C THR A 12 0.96 21.88 35.39
N PHE A 13 0.74 22.61 34.29
CA PHE A 13 -0.60 23.15 33.96
C PHE A 13 -1.26 22.45 32.76
N LEU A 14 -1.06 21.14 32.62
CA LEU A 14 -1.43 20.38 31.42
C LEU A 14 -2.89 20.60 30.97
N ARG A 15 -3.85 20.72 31.89
CA ARG A 15 -5.27 20.96 31.53
C ARG A 15 -5.44 22.25 30.73
N THR A 16 -4.92 23.37 31.25
CA THR A 16 -4.96 24.65 30.52
C THR A 16 -4.13 24.58 29.23
N HIS A 17 -3.00 23.86 29.25
CA HIS A 17 -2.16 23.65 28.08
C HIS A 17 -2.90 22.92 26.94
N LEU A 18 -3.59 21.82 27.24
CA LEU A 18 -4.35 21.02 26.27
C LEU A 18 -5.55 21.80 25.74
N GLN A 19 -6.33 22.44 26.63
CA GLN A 19 -7.47 23.25 26.21
C GLN A 19 -7.07 24.37 25.26
N ILE A 20 -5.94 25.04 25.51
CA ILE A 20 -5.43 26.09 24.61
C ILE A 20 -4.96 25.50 23.29
N ILE A 21 -4.24 24.37 23.28
CA ILE A 21 -3.78 23.75 22.02
C ILE A 21 -4.98 23.26 21.20
N ILE A 22 -5.97 22.62 21.81
CA ILE A 22 -7.19 22.15 21.13
C ILE A 22 -7.98 23.35 20.60
N ALA A 23 -8.22 24.37 21.43
CA ALA A 23 -8.95 25.56 21.02
C ALA A 23 -8.24 26.28 19.87
N VAL A 24 -6.91 26.47 19.95
CA VAL A 24 -6.11 27.02 18.86
C VAL A 24 -6.26 26.13 17.62
N SER A 25 -6.11 24.81 17.73
CA SER A 25 -6.25 23.89 16.60
C SER A 25 -7.64 23.93 15.95
N GLN A 26 -8.71 24.13 16.73
CA GLN A 26 -10.09 24.25 16.25
C GLN A 26 -10.38 25.62 15.63
N LEU A 27 -9.94 26.70 16.28
CA LEU A 27 -10.09 28.10 15.83
C LEU A 27 -9.36 28.39 14.52
N ILE A 28 -8.33 27.62 14.21
CA ILE A 28 -7.54 27.79 13.00
C ILE A 28 -8.34 27.42 11.72
N SER A 29 -9.43 26.66 11.84
CA SER A 29 -10.38 26.44 10.73
C SER A 29 -11.02 27.75 10.25
N ASP A 30 -11.06 28.78 11.11
CA ASP A 30 -11.57 30.11 10.81
C ASP A 30 -10.46 31.10 10.42
N VAL A 31 -10.76 31.91 9.40
CA VAL A 31 -9.84 32.65 8.52
C VAL A 31 -8.92 33.69 9.21
N ALA A 32 -9.11 33.99 10.50
CA ALA A 32 -8.64 35.23 11.12
C ALA A 32 -7.33 35.17 11.94
N LEU A 33 -6.72 34.00 12.16
CA LEU A 33 -5.64 33.85 13.16
C LEU A 33 -4.22 33.65 12.60
N THR A 34 -4.07 33.22 11.35
CA THR A 34 -2.77 32.95 10.74
C THR A 34 -2.09 34.25 10.30
N GLY A 35 -0.92 34.55 10.88
CA GLY A 35 -0.09 35.70 10.48
C GLY A 35 -0.38 37.04 11.19
N SER A 36 -1.33 37.07 12.14
CA SER A 36 -1.57 38.28 12.93
C SER A 36 -0.37 38.58 13.83
N SER A 37 0.34 39.69 13.55
CA SER A 37 1.41 40.21 14.41
C SER A 37 0.95 40.37 15.86
N ARG A 38 -0.34 40.72 16.05
CA ARG A 38 -0.98 40.85 17.37
C ARG A 38 -1.08 39.52 18.13
N PHE A 39 -1.23 38.40 17.42
CA PHE A 39 -1.23 37.08 18.06
C PHE A 39 0.18 36.65 18.47
N GLN A 40 1.20 36.92 17.64
CA GLN A 40 2.58 36.67 18.05
C GLN A 40 3.02 37.57 19.22
N GLU A 41 2.54 38.80 19.23
CA GLU A 41 2.72 39.75 20.32
C GLU A 41 2.00 39.29 21.59
N SER A 42 0.77 38.76 21.50
CA SER A 42 0.08 38.21 22.68
C SER A 42 0.82 37.01 23.29
N LEU A 43 1.41 36.12 22.47
CA LEU A 43 2.27 35.04 22.95
C LEU A 43 3.56 35.55 23.61
N SER A 44 4.14 36.64 23.10
CA SER A 44 5.33 37.25 23.72
C SER A 44 4.99 37.88 25.07
N ILE A 45 3.84 38.56 25.16
CA ILE A 45 3.30 39.14 26.39
C ILE A 45 3.05 38.06 27.45
N ILE A 46 2.46 36.91 27.08
CA ILE A 46 2.24 35.78 27.99
C ILE A 46 3.57 35.26 28.56
N ASN A 47 4.59 35.10 27.72
CA ASN A 47 5.93 34.71 28.18
C ASN A 47 6.54 35.76 29.13
N ASN A 48 6.37 37.04 28.83
CA ASN A 48 6.86 38.13 29.67
C ASN A 48 6.18 38.12 31.04
N PHE A 49 4.87 37.89 31.10
CA PHE A 49 4.14 37.75 32.37
C PHE A 49 4.64 36.54 33.18
N ALA A 50 4.85 35.39 32.54
CA ALA A 50 5.36 34.20 33.23
C ALA A 50 6.79 34.40 33.78
N ASN A 51 7.66 35.11 33.05
CA ASN A 51 9.03 35.42 33.48
C ASN A 51 9.09 36.52 34.56
N SER A 52 8.10 37.42 34.58
CA SER A 52 8.02 38.55 35.52
C SER A 52 7.35 38.17 36.86
N ASP A 53 6.69 37.00 36.93
CA ASP A 53 6.06 36.52 38.16
C ASP A 53 7.11 36.08 39.19
N LYS A 54 7.39 36.98 40.15
CA LYS A 54 8.39 36.76 41.21
C LYS A 54 8.11 35.50 42.05
N ALA A 55 6.84 35.11 42.23
CA ALA A 55 6.48 33.94 43.03
C ALA A 55 6.72 32.60 42.31
N MET A 56 6.74 32.63 40.97
CA MET A 56 6.88 31.45 40.11
C MET A 56 8.23 31.36 39.40
N LYS A 57 9.05 32.41 39.46
CA LYS A 57 10.34 32.52 38.75
C LYS A 57 11.33 31.40 39.05
N SER A 58 11.31 30.84 40.26
CA SER A 58 12.18 29.72 40.69
C SER A 58 11.57 28.33 40.47
N THR A 59 10.41 28.24 39.80
CA THR A 59 9.70 26.98 39.50
C THR A 59 9.83 26.61 38.02
N ALA A 60 9.33 25.44 37.63
CA ALA A 60 9.29 25.03 36.22
C ALA A 60 8.24 25.79 35.38
N PHE A 61 7.38 26.60 36.01
CA PHE A 61 6.27 27.29 35.38
C PHE A 61 6.65 28.16 34.16
N PRO A 62 7.68 29.04 34.22
CA PRO A 62 8.05 29.84 33.05
C PRO A 62 8.56 28.98 31.88
N GLY A 63 9.24 27.88 32.19
CA GLY A 63 9.68 26.90 31.20
C GLY A 63 8.52 26.17 30.52
N GLU A 64 7.50 25.76 31.29
CA GLU A 64 6.28 25.16 30.73
C GLU A 64 5.48 26.16 29.88
N VAL A 65 5.37 27.43 30.28
CA VAL A 65 4.70 28.49 29.48
C VAL A 65 5.46 28.75 28.17
N LYS A 66 6.80 28.78 28.22
CA LYS A 66 7.63 28.86 27.02
C LYS A 66 7.42 27.65 26.10
N GLY A 67 7.34 26.44 26.66
CA GLY A 67 7.03 25.21 25.92
C GLY A 67 5.64 25.25 25.27
N LEU A 68 4.62 25.76 25.97
CA LEU A 68 3.27 25.96 25.42
C LEU A 68 3.31 26.92 24.21
N THR A 69 3.91 28.10 24.39
CA THR A 69 3.93 29.13 23.33
C THR A 69 4.72 28.67 22.11
N MET A 70 5.80 27.89 22.30
CA MET A 70 6.52 27.25 21.19
C MET A 70 5.64 26.24 20.46
N ARG A 71 4.90 25.38 21.17
CA ARG A 71 3.96 24.43 20.56
C ARG A 71 2.83 25.13 19.80
N ILE A 72 2.26 26.20 20.36
CA ILE A 72 1.25 27.02 19.65
C ILE A 72 1.83 27.59 18.35
N ARG A 73 3.07 28.10 18.36
CA ARG A 73 3.75 28.58 17.15
C ARG A 73 3.93 27.46 16.13
N THR A 74 4.33 26.26 16.56
CA THR A 74 4.45 25.10 15.67
C THR A 74 3.12 24.74 15.02
N VAL A 75 2.00 24.70 15.77
CA VAL A 75 0.67 24.48 15.19
C VAL A 75 0.35 25.55 14.17
N LEU A 76 0.54 26.84 14.50
CA LEU A 76 0.23 27.94 13.58
C LEU A 76 1.05 27.90 12.29
N MET A 77 2.34 27.59 12.37
CA MET A 77 3.19 27.44 11.19
C MET A 77 2.76 26.24 10.36
N ALA A 78 2.53 25.10 11.00
CA ALA A 78 2.05 23.89 10.33
C ALA A 78 0.71 24.15 9.64
N THR A 79 -0.21 24.91 10.25
CA THR A 79 -1.50 25.17 9.61
C THR A 79 -1.46 26.26 8.53
N ALA A 80 -0.54 27.24 8.63
CA ALA A 80 -0.28 28.14 7.51
C ALA A 80 0.17 27.34 6.27
N GLN A 81 1.10 26.40 6.47
CA GLN A 81 1.53 25.46 5.43
C GLN A 81 0.35 24.59 4.92
N MET A 82 -0.50 24.06 5.81
CA MET A 82 -1.68 23.29 5.40
C MET A 82 -2.61 24.09 4.48
N ARG A 83 -2.79 25.40 4.71
CA ARG A 83 -3.60 26.26 3.85
C ARG A 83 -2.96 26.45 2.47
N GLU A 84 -1.65 26.69 2.42
CA GLU A 84 -0.92 26.80 1.13
C GLU A 84 -1.05 25.54 0.28
N HIS A 85 -1.25 24.39 0.93
CA HIS A 85 -1.43 23.09 0.31
C HIS A 85 -2.88 22.57 0.36
N GLU A 86 -3.90 23.42 0.54
CA GLU A 86 -5.31 22.97 0.64
C GLU A 86 -5.78 22.21 -0.61
N LYS A 87 -5.20 22.53 -1.77
CA LYS A 87 -5.50 21.86 -3.05
C LYS A 87 -4.72 20.56 -3.27
N ASP A 88 -3.69 20.29 -2.46
CA ASP A 88 -2.86 19.07 -2.53
C ASP A 88 -3.25 18.15 -1.36
N PRO A 89 -4.19 17.20 -1.57
CA PRO A 89 -4.75 16.41 -0.48
C PRO A 89 -3.68 15.50 0.17
N GLU A 90 -2.72 15.01 -0.61
CA GLU A 90 -1.64 14.18 -0.08
C GLU A 90 -0.68 14.97 0.81
N MET A 91 -0.25 16.17 0.38
CA MET A 91 0.59 17.02 1.21
C MET A 91 -0.14 17.52 2.46
N LEU A 92 -1.41 17.89 2.33
CA LEU A 92 -2.25 18.27 3.46
C LEU A 92 -2.29 17.18 4.54
N LEU A 93 -2.48 15.92 4.12
CA LEU A 93 -2.47 14.77 5.02
C LEU A 93 -1.09 14.48 5.62
N ASP A 94 0.00 14.69 4.87
CA ASP A 94 1.37 14.57 5.41
C ASP A 94 1.65 15.61 6.50
N LEU A 95 1.23 16.86 6.29
CA LEU A 95 1.34 17.92 7.27
C LEU A 95 0.48 17.61 8.52
N GLN A 96 -0.76 17.15 8.33
CA GLN A 96 -1.64 16.74 9.42
C GLN A 96 -1.03 15.59 10.23
N TYR A 97 -0.47 14.59 9.54
CA TYR A 97 0.21 13.48 10.18
C TYR A 97 1.47 13.91 10.93
N SER A 98 2.30 14.78 10.34
CA SER A 98 3.50 15.32 10.99
C SER A 98 3.16 16.02 12.31
N LEU A 99 2.09 16.82 12.29
CA LEU A 99 1.56 17.48 13.48
C LEU A 99 1.00 16.46 14.49
N ALA A 100 0.22 15.49 14.04
CA ALA A 100 -0.29 14.40 14.87
C ALA A 100 0.86 13.63 15.55
N ARG A 101 1.96 13.37 14.82
CA ARG A 101 3.14 12.65 15.32
C ARG A 101 3.91 13.46 16.35
N SER A 102 3.97 14.80 16.20
CA SER A 102 4.55 15.69 17.21
C SER A 102 3.82 15.61 18.57
N TYR A 103 2.56 15.19 18.55
CA TYR A 103 1.71 14.96 19.72
C TYR A 103 1.59 13.50 20.14
N ALA A 104 2.40 12.58 19.61
CA ALA A 104 2.29 11.15 19.93
C ALA A 104 2.44 10.84 21.44
N SER A 105 3.13 11.70 22.20
CA SER A 105 3.23 11.57 23.66
C SER A 105 1.93 11.91 24.41
N THR A 106 0.99 12.61 23.75
CA THR A 106 -0.23 13.18 24.31
C THR A 106 -1.46 12.56 23.63
N PRO A 107 -2.11 11.55 24.26
CA PRO A 107 -3.11 10.73 23.58
C PRO A 107 -4.31 11.50 23.03
N GLU A 108 -4.83 12.46 23.79
CA GLU A 108 -6.02 13.24 23.39
C GLU A 108 -5.78 14.09 22.12
N LEU A 109 -4.59 14.70 22.02
CA LEU A 109 -4.19 15.45 20.84
C LEU A 109 -3.94 14.51 19.66
N ARG A 110 -3.23 13.39 19.88
CA ARG A 110 -2.99 12.37 18.86
C ARG A 110 -4.32 11.86 18.27
N ARG A 111 -5.29 11.54 19.13
CA ARG A 111 -6.66 11.15 18.73
C ARG A 111 -7.33 12.23 17.90
N THR A 112 -7.35 13.48 18.37
CA THR A 112 -8.04 14.58 17.68
C THR A 112 -7.55 14.74 16.23
N TRP A 113 -6.24 14.61 16.01
CA TRP A 113 -5.66 14.68 14.67
C TRP A 113 -5.98 13.45 13.82
N LEU A 114 -5.92 12.24 14.38
CA LEU A 114 -6.32 11.02 13.66
C LEU A 114 -7.80 11.05 13.25
N ASP A 115 -8.70 11.54 14.12
CA ASP A 115 -10.11 11.75 13.80
C ASP A 115 -10.29 12.78 12.68
N SER A 116 -9.47 13.83 12.66
CA SER A 116 -9.46 14.83 11.58
C SER A 116 -9.00 14.22 10.25
N MET A 117 -7.94 13.42 10.27
CA MET A 117 -7.46 12.71 9.09
C MET A 117 -8.52 11.71 8.57
N ALA A 118 -9.20 10.99 9.46
CA ALA A 118 -10.27 10.07 9.09
C ALA A 118 -11.40 10.80 8.35
N ARG A 119 -11.83 11.98 8.83
CA ARG A 119 -12.83 12.82 8.14
C ARG A 119 -12.35 13.29 6.76
N ALA A 120 -11.09 13.67 6.64
CA ALA A 120 -10.51 14.05 5.34
C ALA A 120 -10.51 12.87 4.35
N HIS A 121 -10.10 11.69 4.79
CA HIS A 121 -10.13 10.46 3.98
C HIS A 121 -11.54 10.07 3.55
N LEU A 122 -12.53 10.19 4.44
CA LEU A 122 -13.93 9.95 4.11
C LEU A 122 -14.45 10.92 3.04
N LYS A 123 -14.04 12.19 3.10
CA LYS A 123 -14.38 13.19 2.07
C LYS A 123 -13.75 12.86 0.72
N ASN A 124 -12.55 12.29 0.72
CA ASN A 124 -11.81 11.90 -0.49
C ASN A 124 -12.21 10.53 -1.04
N GLY A 125 -12.98 9.73 -0.28
CA GLY A 125 -13.32 8.35 -0.65
C GLY A 125 -12.23 7.32 -0.34
N ASP A 126 -11.21 7.69 0.43
CA ASP A 126 -10.08 6.83 0.85
C ASP A 126 -10.46 5.99 2.08
N LEU A 127 -11.40 5.06 1.90
CA LEU A 127 -12.06 4.34 3.00
C LEU A 127 -11.09 3.44 3.81
N SER A 128 -10.08 2.86 3.16
CA SER A 128 -9.08 2.04 3.85
C SER A 128 -8.24 2.87 4.80
N GLU A 129 -7.84 4.07 4.39
CA GLU A 129 -7.02 4.98 5.16
C GLU A 129 -7.82 5.55 6.34
N ALA A 130 -9.11 5.89 6.13
CA ALA A 130 -10.04 6.24 7.21
C ALA A 130 -10.19 5.13 8.25
N ALA A 131 -10.35 3.88 7.80
CA ALA A 131 -10.44 2.72 8.70
C ALA A 131 -9.16 2.55 9.52
N MET A 132 -7.97 2.76 8.92
CA MET A 132 -6.71 2.73 9.67
C MET A 132 -6.62 3.85 10.70
N CYS A 133 -7.09 5.07 10.41
CA CYS A 133 -7.15 6.14 11.41
C CYS A 133 -7.98 5.73 12.64
N TYR A 134 -9.17 5.15 12.43
CA TYR A 134 -10.01 4.67 13.54
C TYR A 134 -9.35 3.52 14.31
N VAL A 135 -8.70 2.58 13.62
CA VAL A 135 -7.95 1.48 14.26
C VAL A 135 -6.82 2.02 15.13
N HIS A 136 -6.08 3.04 14.67
CA HIS A 136 -5.05 3.70 15.47
C HIS A 136 -5.64 4.41 16.70
N VAL A 137 -6.78 5.09 16.56
CA VAL A 137 -7.49 5.72 17.67
C VAL A 137 -7.96 4.69 18.71
N ALA A 138 -8.59 3.59 18.27
CA ALA A 138 -9.02 2.51 19.16
C ALA A 138 -7.84 1.85 19.89
N ALA A 139 -6.73 1.62 19.18
CA ALA A 139 -5.53 1.05 19.79
C ALA A 139 -4.88 1.98 20.82
N LEU A 140 -4.86 3.29 20.55
CA LEU A 140 -4.36 4.30 21.50
C LEU A 140 -5.21 4.31 22.78
N VAL A 141 -6.54 4.24 22.66
CA VAL A 141 -7.44 4.15 23.82
C VAL A 141 -7.28 2.83 24.57
N ALA A 142 -7.14 1.71 23.84
CA ALA A 142 -6.90 0.40 24.45
C ALA A 142 -5.58 0.35 25.23
N GLU A 143 -4.50 0.90 24.67
CA GLU A 143 -3.21 0.99 25.33
C GLU A 143 -3.25 1.85 26.59
N TYR A 144 -3.98 2.98 26.55
CA TYR A 144 -4.22 3.79 27.74
C TYR A 144 -4.91 2.99 28.86
N LEU A 145 -6.01 2.31 28.53
CA LEU A 145 -6.77 1.51 29.50
C LEU A 145 -5.96 0.32 30.01
N TYR A 146 -5.15 -0.29 29.15
CA TYR A 146 -4.24 -1.38 29.51
C TYR A 146 -3.20 -0.94 30.55
N ARG A 147 -2.53 0.20 30.33
CA ARG A 147 -1.57 0.77 31.30
C ARG A 147 -2.23 1.14 32.64
N LYS A 148 -3.49 1.57 32.61
CA LYS A 148 -4.31 1.80 33.81
C LYS A 148 -4.86 0.51 34.45
N LYS A 149 -4.61 -0.66 33.86
CA LYS A 149 -5.15 -1.98 34.28
C LYS A 149 -6.68 -2.04 34.26
N LEU A 150 -7.31 -1.23 33.41
CA LEU A 150 -8.76 -1.18 33.22
C LEU A 150 -9.23 -2.07 32.06
N PHE A 151 -8.31 -2.49 31.18
CA PHE A 151 -8.61 -3.35 30.03
C PHE A 151 -7.48 -4.38 29.85
N PRO A 152 -7.76 -5.64 29.45
CA PRO A 152 -6.77 -6.71 29.51
C PRO A 152 -5.74 -6.71 28.37
N CYS A 153 -5.95 -5.95 27.30
CA CYS A 153 -5.04 -5.94 26.14
C CYS A 153 -4.80 -4.53 25.58
N GLY A 154 -3.57 -4.24 25.17
CA GLY A 154 -3.17 -2.95 24.58
C GLY A 154 -2.91 -3.07 23.08
N LEU A 155 -1.84 -2.43 22.59
CA LEU A 155 -1.50 -2.37 21.16
C LEU A 155 -1.31 -3.74 20.49
N THR A 156 -0.89 -4.75 21.23
CA THR A 156 -0.61 -6.10 20.70
C THR A 156 -1.84 -6.76 20.08
N ALA A 157 -3.04 -6.45 20.57
CA ALA A 157 -4.29 -6.95 20.01
C ALA A 157 -4.53 -6.46 18.56
N PHE A 158 -4.09 -5.25 18.25
CA PHE A 158 -4.31 -4.59 16.97
C PHE A 158 -3.23 -4.90 15.93
N LYS A 159 -2.11 -5.53 16.32
CA LYS A 159 -1.06 -5.97 15.39
C LYS A 159 -1.55 -6.94 14.31
N LYS A 160 -2.64 -7.67 14.58
CA LYS A 160 -3.30 -8.55 13.60
C LYS A 160 -4.05 -7.77 12.51
N VAL A 161 -4.41 -6.51 12.79
CA VAL A 161 -5.10 -5.61 11.86
C VAL A 161 -4.10 -4.74 11.11
N THR A 162 -3.08 -4.19 11.79
CA THR A 162 -2.02 -3.43 11.12
C THR A 162 -0.72 -3.48 11.90
N LEU A 163 0.40 -3.62 11.17
CA LEU A 163 1.74 -3.59 11.77
C LEU A 163 2.17 -2.17 12.17
N ASN A 164 1.51 -1.13 11.65
CA ASN A 164 1.86 0.27 11.90
C ASN A 164 1.46 0.76 13.31
N ILE A 165 0.76 -0.07 14.09
CA ILE A 165 0.23 0.32 15.40
C ILE A 165 1.31 0.59 16.45
N GLU A 166 2.54 0.16 16.19
CA GLU A 166 3.70 0.41 17.06
C GLU A 166 4.00 1.90 17.22
N GLU A 167 3.57 2.76 16.29
CA GLU A 167 3.70 4.21 16.43
C GLU A 167 2.98 4.78 17.66
N GLU A 168 1.87 4.15 18.06
CA GLU A 168 1.08 4.62 19.20
C GLU A 168 1.74 4.24 20.56
N ALA A 169 2.79 3.42 20.54
CA ALA A 169 3.55 3.07 21.75
C ALA A 169 4.28 4.28 22.36
N ALA A 170 4.51 5.34 21.58
CA ALA A 170 5.17 6.57 21.98
C ALA A 170 4.38 7.38 23.04
N MET A 171 3.14 6.99 23.37
CA MET A 171 2.37 7.62 24.43
C MET A 171 3.12 7.57 25.77
N LYS A 172 3.12 8.67 26.54
CA LYS A 172 3.72 8.74 27.87
C LYS A 172 2.66 8.80 28.96
N GLU A 173 2.92 8.19 30.11
CA GLU A 173 1.99 8.14 31.26
C GLU A 173 1.88 9.47 32.05
N ASP A 174 2.61 10.51 31.64
CA ASP A 174 2.91 11.69 32.47
C ASP A 174 1.67 12.48 32.98
N ALA A 175 1.94 13.22 34.08
CA ALA A 175 1.07 13.77 35.12
C ALA A 175 -0.25 14.50 34.76
N GLY A 176 -0.61 14.66 33.49
CA GLY A 176 -1.92 15.20 33.11
C GLY A 176 -2.82 14.23 32.32
N MET A 177 -2.47 12.95 32.26
CA MET A 177 -3.43 11.87 31.97
C MET A 177 -4.56 11.75 33.00
N GLN A 178 -4.45 12.38 34.19
CA GLN A 178 -5.49 12.30 35.23
C GLN A 178 -6.83 12.94 34.81
N ASP A 179 -6.83 13.84 33.82
CA ASP A 179 -8.03 14.53 33.32
C ASP A 179 -8.63 13.88 32.06
N VAL A 180 -8.01 12.83 31.49
CA VAL A 180 -8.52 12.16 30.27
C VAL A 180 -9.37 10.96 30.65
N TYR A 181 -10.70 11.13 30.56
CA TYR A 181 -11.69 10.10 30.88
C TYR A 181 -11.89 9.13 29.71
N TYR A 182 -10.88 8.32 29.39
CA TYR A 182 -11.13 7.12 28.60
C TYR A 182 -11.74 6.05 29.51
N THR A 183 -12.86 5.50 29.08
CA THR A 183 -13.56 4.40 29.76
C THR A 183 -13.67 3.21 28.82
N GLU A 184 -14.05 2.04 29.37
CA GLU A 184 -14.35 0.86 28.56
C GLU A 184 -15.46 1.16 27.54
N GLU A 185 -16.44 2.01 27.87
CA GLU A 185 -17.48 2.46 26.94
C GLU A 185 -16.92 3.20 25.73
N VAL A 186 -16.03 4.18 25.96
CA VAL A 186 -15.40 4.95 24.87
C VAL A 186 -14.59 4.03 23.96
N LEU A 187 -13.93 3.01 24.52
CA LEU A 187 -13.23 2.02 23.71
C LEU A 187 -14.21 1.20 22.85
N VAL A 188 -15.31 0.72 23.42
CA VAL A 188 -16.34 -0.03 22.69
C VAL A 188 -16.88 0.79 21.51
N ASP A 189 -17.24 2.06 21.73
CA ASP A 189 -17.72 2.96 20.66
C ASP A 189 -16.70 3.04 19.51
N HIS A 190 -15.40 3.14 19.83
CA HIS A 190 -14.35 3.23 18.82
C HIS A 190 -14.15 1.90 18.08
N LEU A 191 -14.29 0.76 18.77
CA LEU A 191 -14.22 -0.55 18.16
C LEU A 191 -15.42 -0.80 17.23
N GLU A 192 -16.62 -0.35 17.58
CA GLU A 192 -17.80 -0.42 16.70
C GLU A 192 -17.59 0.42 15.42
N VAL A 193 -17.07 1.63 15.56
CA VAL A 193 -16.70 2.47 14.40
C VAL A 193 -15.65 1.77 13.52
N CYS A 194 -14.67 1.07 14.12
CA CYS A 194 -13.69 0.28 13.36
C CYS A 194 -14.36 -0.85 12.55
N VAL A 195 -15.33 -1.56 13.12
CA VAL A 195 -16.08 -2.61 12.42
C VAL A 195 -16.79 -2.04 11.20
N GLU A 196 -17.51 -0.93 11.35
CA GLU A 196 -18.20 -0.28 10.23
C GLU A 196 -17.23 0.25 9.17
N ALA A 197 -16.12 0.85 9.59
CA ALA A 197 -15.14 1.42 8.67
C ALA A 197 -14.43 0.32 7.87
N LEU A 198 -14.06 -0.80 8.50
CA LEU A 198 -13.47 -1.96 7.84
C LEU A 198 -14.44 -2.63 6.86
N TRP A 199 -15.73 -2.68 7.20
CA TRP A 199 -16.78 -3.12 6.29
C TRP A 199 -16.85 -2.24 5.05
N LYS A 200 -16.96 -0.91 5.24
CA LYS A 200 -17.00 0.07 4.14
C LYS A 200 -15.73 0.06 3.28
N ALA A 201 -14.58 -0.23 3.88
CA ALA A 201 -13.30 -0.37 3.19
C ALA A 201 -13.11 -1.72 2.47
N GLU A 202 -14.10 -2.62 2.50
CA GLU A 202 -14.07 -3.96 1.90
C GLU A 202 -12.97 -4.87 2.46
N ARG A 203 -12.54 -4.62 3.71
CA ARG A 203 -11.53 -5.40 4.45
C ARG A 203 -12.19 -6.31 5.47
N TYR A 204 -13.09 -7.14 4.97
CA TYR A 204 -13.96 -8.03 5.75
C TYR A 204 -13.16 -8.98 6.68
N GLU A 205 -12.01 -9.44 6.23
CA GLU A 205 -11.12 -10.38 6.95
C GLU A 205 -10.65 -9.81 8.30
N LEU A 206 -10.59 -8.48 8.44
CA LEU A 206 -10.08 -7.81 9.64
C LEU A 206 -11.15 -7.61 10.72
N ILE A 207 -12.43 -7.67 10.34
CA ILE A 207 -13.56 -7.42 11.25
C ILE A 207 -13.54 -8.40 12.43
N THR A 208 -13.19 -9.66 12.18
CA THR A 208 -13.06 -10.70 13.23
C THR A 208 -12.06 -10.32 14.32
N HIS A 209 -10.98 -9.61 13.98
CA HIS A 209 -9.96 -9.23 14.95
C HIS A 209 -10.44 -8.12 15.87
N ILE A 210 -11.23 -7.19 15.36
CA ILE A 210 -11.87 -6.14 16.16
C ILE A 210 -13.02 -6.73 17.00
N ALA A 211 -13.87 -7.56 16.40
CA ALA A 211 -15.01 -8.17 17.09
C ALA A 211 -14.59 -8.99 18.32
N LYS A 212 -13.45 -9.70 18.25
CA LYS A 212 -12.87 -10.45 19.38
C LYS A 212 -12.55 -9.58 20.61
N LEU A 213 -12.41 -8.28 20.45
CA LEU A 213 -12.20 -7.33 21.55
C LEU A 213 -13.52 -6.86 22.18
N ILE A 214 -14.59 -6.81 21.37
CA ILE A 214 -15.92 -6.34 21.78
C ILE A 214 -16.73 -7.46 22.46
N ILE A 215 -16.68 -8.68 21.90
CA ILE A 215 -17.51 -9.82 22.34
C ILE A 215 -17.46 -10.05 23.87
N PRO A 216 -16.28 -10.14 24.52
CA PRO A 216 -16.22 -10.41 25.96
C PRO A 216 -16.87 -9.31 26.81
N ILE A 217 -16.86 -8.06 26.32
CA ILE A 217 -17.48 -6.93 27.00
C ILE A 217 -19.00 -7.06 26.94
N TYR A 218 -19.55 -7.36 25.76
CA TYR A 218 -21.01 -7.54 25.60
C TYR A 218 -21.54 -8.77 26.34
N GLU A 219 -20.78 -9.85 26.40
CA GLU A 219 -21.14 -11.03 27.21
C GLU A 219 -21.21 -10.70 28.69
N LYS A 220 -20.20 -9.99 29.22
CA LYS A 220 -20.16 -9.56 30.63
C LYS A 220 -21.30 -8.61 31.00
N ARG A 221 -21.73 -7.77 30.06
CA ARG A 221 -22.81 -6.78 30.25
C ARG A 221 -24.20 -7.29 29.89
N HIS A 222 -24.31 -8.54 29.41
CA HIS A 222 -25.56 -9.14 28.94
C HIS A 222 -26.23 -8.34 27.79
N GLU A 223 -25.43 -7.70 26.94
CA GLU A 223 -25.89 -6.94 25.76
C GLU A 223 -26.17 -7.87 24.57
N TYR A 224 -27.10 -8.81 24.74
CA TYR A 224 -27.37 -9.89 23.77
C TYR A 224 -27.84 -9.38 22.40
N GLU A 225 -28.55 -8.25 22.35
CA GLU A 225 -28.97 -7.65 21.08
C GLU A 225 -27.76 -7.17 20.26
N LYS A 226 -26.80 -6.50 20.91
CA LYS A 226 -25.56 -6.07 20.24
C LYS A 226 -24.70 -7.26 19.83
N LEU A 227 -24.61 -8.31 20.66
CA LEU A 227 -23.95 -9.57 20.28
C LEU A 227 -24.57 -10.17 19.03
N SER A 228 -25.90 -10.28 18.97
CA SER A 228 -26.62 -10.81 17.81
C SER A 228 -26.28 -10.03 16.53
N ARG A 229 -26.30 -8.69 16.58
CA ARG A 229 -25.93 -7.82 15.46
C ARG A 229 -24.46 -7.99 15.04
N LEU A 230 -23.54 -8.13 16.00
CA LEU A 230 -22.12 -8.32 15.73
C LEU A 230 -21.84 -9.67 15.06
N TYR A 231 -22.48 -10.75 15.53
CA TYR A 231 -22.39 -12.06 14.89
C TYR A 231 -23.02 -12.10 13.50
N ASP A 232 -24.14 -11.41 13.28
CA ASP A 232 -24.71 -11.21 11.93
C ASP A 232 -23.73 -10.48 11.01
N THR A 233 -23.08 -9.42 11.50
CA THR A 233 -22.03 -8.71 10.75
C THR A 233 -20.86 -9.63 10.38
N LEU A 234 -20.40 -10.47 11.31
CA LEU A 234 -19.34 -11.46 11.04
C LEU A 234 -19.78 -12.50 10.01
N HIS A 235 -21.01 -13.02 10.12
CA HIS A 235 -21.58 -13.95 9.15
C HIS A 235 -21.58 -13.34 7.74
N ARG A 236 -22.09 -12.11 7.60
CA ARG A 236 -22.11 -11.40 6.32
C ARG A 236 -20.70 -11.11 5.80
N ALA A 237 -19.74 -10.83 6.67
CA ALA A 237 -18.35 -10.58 6.29
C ALA A 237 -17.73 -11.83 5.66
N TYR A 238 -17.89 -13.00 6.26
CA TYR A 238 -17.41 -14.26 5.68
C TYR A 238 -18.11 -14.64 4.38
N ASN A 239 -19.43 -14.41 4.27
CA ASN A 239 -20.13 -14.61 2.99
C ASN A 239 -19.58 -13.70 1.90
N LYS A 240 -19.31 -12.42 2.22
CA LYS A 240 -18.71 -11.48 1.28
C LYS A 240 -17.29 -11.88 0.88
N ILE A 241 -16.48 -12.40 1.81
CA ILE A 241 -15.14 -12.94 1.48
C ILE A 241 -15.25 -14.06 0.44
N MET A 242 -16.18 -15.01 0.62
CA MET A 242 -16.37 -16.10 -0.33
C MET A 242 -16.82 -15.58 -1.71
N GLU A 243 -17.78 -14.65 -1.75
CA GLU A 243 -18.26 -14.00 -2.98
C GLU A 243 -17.14 -13.29 -3.75
N VAL A 244 -16.27 -12.54 -3.06
CA VAL A 244 -15.19 -11.80 -3.71
C VAL A 244 -14.02 -12.69 -4.13
N ILE A 245 -13.77 -13.79 -3.42
CA ILE A 245 -12.77 -14.80 -3.82
C ILE A 245 -13.22 -15.49 -5.12
N GLN A 246 -14.51 -15.86 -5.22
CA GLN A 246 -15.05 -16.52 -6.40
C GLN A 246 -15.13 -15.58 -7.60
N SER A 247 -15.63 -14.35 -7.39
CA SER A 247 -15.80 -13.39 -8.50
C SER A 247 -14.51 -12.70 -8.93
N GLY A 248 -13.51 -12.61 -8.05
CA GLY A 248 -12.27 -11.85 -8.29
C GLY A 248 -12.46 -10.34 -8.43
N ARG A 249 -13.63 -9.80 -8.06
CA ARG A 249 -14.03 -8.40 -8.35
C ARG A 249 -13.64 -7.39 -7.28
N ARG A 250 -13.00 -7.80 -6.18
CA ARG A 250 -12.58 -6.87 -5.12
C ARG A 250 -11.28 -6.18 -5.49
N LEU A 251 -11.34 -4.85 -5.62
CA LEU A 251 -10.24 -4.02 -6.10
C LEU A 251 -9.79 -3.05 -5.00
N LEU A 252 -8.81 -3.48 -4.19
CA LEU A 252 -8.34 -2.72 -3.01
C LEU A 252 -7.38 -1.57 -3.34
N GLY A 253 -6.98 -1.43 -4.61
CA GLY A 253 -6.19 -0.31 -5.13
C GLY A 253 -4.99 -0.72 -5.97
N THR A 254 -4.46 0.24 -6.72
CA THR A 254 -3.22 0.15 -7.50
C THR A 254 -2.11 0.98 -6.86
N TYR A 255 -0.85 0.69 -7.19
CA TYR A 255 0.30 1.35 -6.56
C TYR A 255 1.21 1.99 -7.59
N PHE A 256 1.72 3.18 -7.27
CA PHE A 256 2.62 3.95 -8.12
C PHE A 256 3.79 4.50 -7.31
N ARG A 257 5.00 4.38 -7.82
CA ARG A 257 6.12 5.20 -7.37
C ARG A 257 5.97 6.59 -7.97
N VAL A 258 5.99 7.61 -7.13
CA VAL A 258 6.01 9.03 -7.51
C VAL A 258 7.25 9.67 -6.90
N ALA A 259 8.09 10.28 -7.74
CA ALA A 259 9.28 11.01 -7.31
C ALA A 259 9.24 12.45 -7.81
N PHE A 260 9.71 13.38 -6.98
CA PHE A 260 9.67 14.82 -7.25
C PHE A 260 11.08 15.35 -7.50
N TYR A 261 11.24 16.19 -8.53
CA TYR A 261 12.51 16.87 -8.82
C TYR A 261 12.27 18.33 -9.25
N GLY A 262 13.08 19.25 -8.74
CA GLY A 262 12.95 20.69 -8.95
C GLY A 262 12.98 21.44 -7.61
N GLN A 263 14.18 21.65 -7.06
CA GLN A 263 14.41 22.33 -5.77
C GLN A 263 13.67 23.67 -5.61
N GLY A 264 13.55 24.46 -6.69
CA GLY A 264 12.85 25.75 -6.67
C GLY A 264 11.32 25.67 -6.60
N PHE A 265 10.73 24.49 -6.79
CA PHE A 265 9.29 24.26 -6.77
C PHE A 265 8.87 23.35 -5.61
N PHE A 266 9.59 22.25 -5.42
CA PHE A 266 9.25 21.20 -4.46
C PHE A 266 9.93 21.36 -3.10
N GLU A 267 10.92 22.25 -2.97
CA GLU A 267 11.60 22.56 -1.72
C GLU A 267 12.08 21.32 -0.95
N GLU A 268 11.42 20.96 0.15
CA GLU A 268 11.73 19.79 0.96
C GLU A 268 11.37 18.46 0.26
N GLU A 269 10.50 18.48 -0.74
CA GLU A 269 10.09 17.29 -1.49
C GLU A 269 11.04 16.93 -2.64
N ASP A 270 11.98 17.82 -2.98
CA ASP A 270 12.98 17.56 -4.02
C ASP A 270 13.80 16.30 -3.73
N GLY A 271 13.83 15.38 -4.70
CA GLY A 271 14.54 14.11 -4.62
C GLY A 271 13.85 13.04 -3.77
N LYS A 272 12.68 13.31 -3.16
CA LYS A 272 11.95 12.28 -2.40
C LYS A 272 11.14 11.37 -3.32
N GLU A 273 11.13 10.09 -2.98
CA GLU A 273 10.29 9.07 -3.61
C GLU A 273 9.21 8.57 -2.65
N TYR A 274 8.00 8.40 -3.16
CA TYR A 274 6.85 7.90 -2.44
C TYR A 274 6.18 6.77 -3.20
N ILE A 275 5.59 5.82 -2.48
CA ILE A 275 4.58 4.93 -3.04
C ILE A 275 3.21 5.54 -2.77
N TYR A 276 2.43 5.73 -3.82
CA TYR A 276 1.04 6.17 -3.81
C TYR A 276 0.14 4.95 -3.97
N LYS A 277 -0.90 4.83 -3.13
CA LYS A 277 -1.97 3.86 -3.30
C LYS A 277 -3.18 4.56 -3.92
N GLU A 278 -3.57 4.21 -5.13
CA GLU A 278 -4.73 4.76 -5.83
C GLU A 278 -5.95 3.83 -5.77
N PRO A 279 -7.19 4.36 -5.89
CA PRO A 279 -8.40 3.57 -5.77
C PRO A 279 -8.58 2.60 -6.94
N LYS A 280 -9.15 1.42 -6.65
CA LYS A 280 -9.61 0.44 -7.64
C LYS A 280 -8.54 0.07 -8.69
N LEU A 281 -8.73 0.50 -9.93
CA LEU A 281 -7.92 0.18 -11.12
C LEU A 281 -7.37 1.46 -11.78
N THR A 282 -7.16 2.53 -11.00
CA THR A 282 -6.56 3.76 -11.52
C THR A 282 -5.30 3.43 -12.33
N GLY A 283 -5.29 3.90 -13.57
CA GLY A 283 -4.23 3.64 -14.54
C GLY A 283 -3.11 4.69 -14.49
N LEU A 284 -1.98 4.40 -15.13
CA LEU A 284 -0.82 5.30 -15.16
C LEU A 284 -1.16 6.67 -15.76
N SER A 285 -1.98 6.71 -16.81
CA SER A 285 -2.42 7.95 -17.45
C SER A 285 -3.24 8.83 -16.51
N GLU A 286 -4.17 8.23 -15.77
CA GLU A 286 -5.08 8.92 -14.86
C GLU A 286 -4.32 9.60 -13.71
N ILE A 287 -3.44 8.86 -13.01
CA ILE A 287 -2.62 9.46 -11.94
C ILE A 287 -1.63 10.50 -12.51
N SER A 288 -1.01 10.24 -13.66
CA SER A 288 -0.07 11.19 -14.27
C SER A 288 -0.75 12.50 -14.63
N GLN A 289 -1.96 12.43 -15.19
CA GLN A 289 -2.76 13.60 -15.52
C GLN A 289 -3.24 14.32 -14.26
N ARG A 290 -3.69 13.59 -13.24
CA ARG A 290 -4.09 14.18 -11.94
C ARG A 290 -2.95 14.98 -11.31
N LEU A 291 -1.75 14.41 -11.26
CA LEU A 291 -0.57 15.09 -10.70
C LEU A 291 -0.11 16.25 -11.59
N LEU A 292 -0.15 16.10 -12.92
CA LEU A 292 0.14 17.18 -13.85
C LEU A 292 -0.80 18.37 -13.67
N THR A 293 -2.12 18.13 -13.55
CA THR A 293 -3.11 19.17 -13.29
C THR A 293 -2.88 19.80 -11.91
N LEU A 294 -2.70 18.99 -10.86
CA LEU A 294 -2.49 19.48 -9.50
C LEU A 294 -1.29 20.43 -9.40
N TYR A 295 -0.13 20.02 -9.91
CA TYR A 295 1.07 20.85 -9.86
C TYR A 295 1.09 21.94 -10.93
N GLY A 296 0.40 21.75 -12.05
CA GLY A 296 0.19 22.77 -13.07
C GLY A 296 -0.64 23.94 -12.55
N ASP A 297 -1.69 23.66 -11.78
CA ASP A 297 -2.50 24.68 -11.08
C ASP A 297 -1.70 25.42 -10.00
N LYS A 298 -0.67 24.77 -9.43
CA LYS A 298 0.19 25.35 -8.38
C LYS A 298 1.35 26.18 -8.94
N PHE A 299 2.03 25.69 -9.96
CA PHE A 299 3.31 26.23 -10.46
C PHE A 299 3.22 26.83 -11.87
N GLY A 300 2.08 26.69 -12.55
CA GLY A 300 1.91 27.02 -13.97
C GLY A 300 2.04 25.76 -14.84
N PRO A 301 1.10 25.48 -15.75
CA PRO A 301 1.09 24.26 -16.56
C PRO A 301 2.31 24.12 -17.47
N GLU A 302 2.91 25.24 -17.90
CA GLU A 302 4.13 25.27 -18.69
C GLU A 302 5.39 24.87 -17.90
N ASN A 303 5.34 24.94 -16.57
CA ASN A 303 6.49 24.70 -15.69
C ASN A 303 6.55 23.25 -15.18
N VAL A 304 5.55 22.40 -15.47
CA VAL A 304 5.47 21.03 -14.94
C VAL A 304 5.64 19.98 -16.04
N LYS A 305 6.47 18.97 -15.77
CA LYS A 305 6.74 17.86 -16.70
C LYS A 305 6.64 16.50 -16.01
N ILE A 306 5.96 15.56 -16.67
CA ILE A 306 5.90 14.17 -16.22
C ILE A 306 7.06 13.39 -16.84
N ILE A 307 7.86 12.71 -16.01
CA ILE A 307 8.86 11.75 -16.46
C ILE A 307 8.20 10.36 -16.48
N GLN A 308 8.02 9.83 -17.70
CA GLN A 308 7.47 8.48 -17.91
C GLN A 308 8.54 7.38 -17.88
N ASP A 309 9.82 7.76 -18.03
CA ASP A 309 10.92 6.81 -17.91
C ASP A 309 11.02 6.32 -16.46
N SER A 310 11.10 5.01 -16.26
CA SER A 310 11.23 4.39 -14.94
C SER A 310 12.68 4.32 -14.44
N ASN A 311 13.66 4.62 -15.30
CA ASN A 311 15.08 4.68 -14.94
C ASN A 311 15.33 5.68 -13.81
N LYS A 312 16.42 5.45 -13.08
CA LYS A 312 16.88 6.39 -12.05
C LYS A 312 17.27 7.71 -12.72
N VAL A 313 16.60 8.79 -12.32
CA VAL A 313 16.82 10.11 -12.89
C VAL A 313 18.10 10.69 -12.32
N ASN A 314 18.93 11.27 -13.18
CA ASN A 314 20.09 12.06 -12.78
C ASN A 314 19.67 13.53 -12.64
N PRO A 315 19.60 14.11 -11.43
CA PRO A 315 19.12 15.49 -11.25
C PRO A 315 19.96 16.53 -12.00
N LYS A 316 21.21 16.22 -12.33
CA LYS A 316 22.13 17.11 -13.07
C LYS A 316 21.75 17.28 -14.54
N GLU A 317 20.96 16.35 -15.09
CA GLU A 317 20.52 16.38 -16.49
C GLU A 317 19.15 17.07 -16.65
N LEU A 318 18.49 17.41 -15.54
CA LEU A 318 17.20 18.09 -15.55
C LEU A 318 17.39 19.61 -15.69
N ASP A 319 16.47 20.25 -16.42
CA ASP A 319 16.45 21.71 -16.54
C ASP A 319 15.79 22.32 -15.29
N SER A 320 16.57 23.06 -14.51
CA SER A 320 16.14 23.71 -13.26
C SER A 320 14.92 24.62 -13.36
N ARG A 321 14.49 25.01 -14.57
CA ARG A 321 13.30 25.83 -14.81
C ARG A 321 11.98 25.05 -14.68
N PHE A 322 12.02 23.72 -14.67
CA PHE A 322 10.82 22.90 -14.61
C PHE A 322 10.74 22.10 -13.30
N ALA A 323 9.50 21.88 -12.87
CA ALA A 323 9.12 20.90 -11.86
C ALA A 323 8.87 19.55 -12.55
N TYR A 324 9.63 18.52 -12.20
CA TYR A 324 9.49 17.18 -12.75
C TYR A 324 8.82 16.26 -11.74
N VAL A 325 7.84 15.49 -12.21
CA VAL A 325 7.20 14.42 -11.45
C VAL A 325 7.39 13.12 -12.21
N GLN A 326 8.13 12.18 -11.64
CA GLN A 326 8.31 10.85 -12.21
C GLN A 326 7.24 9.91 -11.67
N VAL A 327 6.51 9.24 -12.56
CA VAL A 327 5.44 8.32 -12.16
C VAL A 327 5.70 6.94 -12.76
N THR A 328 5.72 5.90 -11.94
CA THR A 328 5.99 4.53 -12.36
C THR A 328 5.02 3.57 -11.69
N PHE A 329 4.34 2.73 -12.46
CA PHE A 329 3.48 1.69 -11.90
C PHE A 329 4.31 0.63 -11.17
N VAL A 330 3.87 0.24 -9.97
CA VAL A 330 4.54 -0.79 -9.16
C VAL A 330 3.53 -1.84 -8.72
N LYS A 331 4.01 -3.06 -8.47
CA LYS A 331 3.22 -4.16 -7.89
C LYS A 331 3.72 -4.50 -6.50
N PRO A 332 2.87 -4.98 -5.57
CA PRO A 332 3.35 -5.56 -4.32
C PRO A 332 4.37 -6.68 -4.60
N TYR A 333 5.46 -6.70 -3.84
CA TYR A 333 6.55 -7.67 -3.98
C TYR A 333 6.65 -8.53 -2.73
N PHE A 334 6.80 -9.84 -2.94
CA PHE A 334 7.00 -10.84 -1.91
C PHE A 334 8.23 -11.64 -2.27
N ASP A 335 9.12 -11.86 -1.30
CA ASP A 335 10.29 -12.72 -1.54
C ASP A 335 9.89 -14.20 -1.57
N GLU A 336 10.85 -15.09 -1.85
CA GLU A 336 10.60 -16.53 -1.94
C GLU A 336 10.11 -17.17 -0.62
N LYS A 337 10.33 -16.51 0.53
CA LYS A 337 9.87 -16.97 1.83
C LYS A 337 8.45 -16.49 2.13
N GLU A 338 8.14 -15.25 1.77
CA GLU A 338 6.83 -14.62 1.99
C GLU A 338 5.78 -15.09 0.97
N ALA A 339 6.17 -15.30 -0.29
CA ALA A 339 5.22 -15.60 -1.37
C ALA A 339 4.34 -16.84 -1.10
N PRO A 340 4.86 -17.96 -0.56
CA PRO A 340 4.03 -19.12 -0.21
C PRO A 340 3.04 -18.87 0.95
N GLU A 341 3.33 -17.91 1.84
CA GLU A 341 2.46 -17.55 2.96
C GLU A 341 1.26 -16.71 2.50
N LYS A 342 1.39 -15.97 1.40
CA LYS A 342 0.36 -15.08 0.83
C LYS A 342 -0.54 -15.85 -0.13
N LYS A 343 -1.51 -16.59 0.42
CA LYS A 343 -2.39 -17.48 -0.34
C LYS A 343 -3.51 -16.73 -1.05
N THR A 344 -4.09 -15.74 -0.38
CA THR A 344 -5.26 -15.00 -0.87
C THR A 344 -4.88 -13.65 -1.48
N ASP A 345 -5.74 -13.12 -2.35
CA ASP A 345 -5.54 -11.78 -2.92
C ASP A 345 -5.62 -10.68 -1.84
N PHE A 346 -6.37 -10.91 -0.76
CA PHE A 346 -6.39 -10.02 0.41
C PHE A 346 -5.00 -9.87 1.04
N GLU A 347 -4.36 -11.00 1.35
CA GLU A 347 -3.04 -11.03 2.00
C GLU A 347 -1.96 -10.37 1.13
N LYS A 348 -2.12 -10.44 -0.19
CA LYS A 348 -1.25 -9.77 -1.17
C LYS A 348 -1.49 -8.25 -1.26
N CYS A 349 -2.55 -7.74 -0.64
CA CYS A 349 -2.95 -6.32 -0.66
C CYS A 349 -3.05 -5.71 0.74
N HIS A 350 -2.63 -6.43 1.78
CA HIS A 350 -2.77 -6.01 3.18
C HIS A 350 -1.49 -6.28 3.98
N ASN A 351 -1.07 -5.28 4.76
CA ASN A 351 0.23 -5.24 5.44
C ASN A 351 1.41 -5.47 4.48
N ILE A 352 1.38 -4.79 3.33
CA ILE A 352 2.44 -4.85 2.32
C ILE A 352 3.38 -3.66 2.44
N ARG A 353 4.68 -3.88 2.23
CA ARG A 353 5.73 -2.86 2.38
C ARG A 353 6.68 -2.76 1.19
N ASN A 354 6.80 -3.85 0.43
CA ASN A 354 7.74 -3.96 -0.67
C ASN A 354 6.97 -3.87 -1.99
N PHE A 355 7.52 -3.11 -2.93
CA PHE A 355 6.92 -2.86 -4.23
C PHE A 355 7.96 -3.03 -5.33
N VAL A 356 7.58 -3.60 -6.47
CA VAL A 356 8.49 -3.89 -7.57
C VAL A 356 8.01 -3.25 -8.87
N PHE A 357 8.96 -2.74 -9.64
CA PHE A 357 8.81 -2.46 -11.05
C PHE A 357 10.02 -2.99 -11.82
N GLU A 358 9.83 -3.15 -13.13
CA GLU A 358 10.84 -3.70 -14.02
C GLU A 358 11.13 -2.70 -15.14
N THR A 359 12.42 -2.47 -15.42
CA THR A 359 12.87 -1.56 -16.46
C THR A 359 13.69 -2.34 -17.50
N PRO A 360 13.27 -2.34 -18.78
CA PRO A 360 14.01 -3.00 -19.84
C PRO A 360 15.25 -2.18 -20.24
N TYR A 361 16.36 -2.86 -20.50
CA TYR A 361 17.58 -2.24 -21.02
C TYR A 361 18.39 -3.24 -21.86
N THR A 362 19.33 -2.76 -22.66
CA THR A 362 20.31 -3.58 -23.40
C THR A 362 21.73 -3.20 -22.96
N LEU A 363 22.70 -4.10 -23.20
CA LEU A 363 24.12 -3.82 -22.93
C LEU A 363 24.67 -2.65 -23.78
N SER A 364 24.01 -2.34 -24.90
CA SER A 364 24.30 -1.20 -25.77
C SER A 364 23.70 0.12 -25.28
N GLY A 365 22.97 0.13 -24.16
CA GLY A 365 22.35 1.32 -23.57
C GLY A 365 20.98 1.69 -24.13
N LYS A 366 20.43 0.92 -25.06
CA LYS A 366 19.05 1.08 -25.54
C LYS A 366 18.06 0.48 -24.55
N LYS A 367 16.79 0.90 -24.59
CA LYS A 367 15.73 0.31 -23.75
C LYS A 367 15.28 -1.07 -24.26
N HIS A 368 15.13 -1.18 -25.58
CA HIS A 368 14.64 -2.38 -26.25
C HIS A 368 15.66 -2.90 -27.26
N GLY A 369 15.82 -4.22 -27.31
CA GLY A 369 16.67 -4.93 -28.26
C GLY A 369 16.08 -6.29 -28.64
N GLY A 370 16.84 -7.10 -29.37
CA GLY A 370 16.48 -8.49 -29.63
C GLY A 370 16.54 -9.33 -28.35
N VAL A 371 15.92 -10.52 -28.37
CA VAL A 371 15.85 -11.42 -27.20
C VAL A 371 17.24 -11.78 -26.63
N GLU A 372 18.28 -11.81 -27.46
CA GLU A 372 19.67 -12.11 -27.07
C GLU A 372 20.36 -10.95 -26.33
N GLU A 373 19.88 -9.72 -26.49
CA GLU A 373 20.45 -8.51 -25.88
C GLU A 373 19.58 -7.92 -24.77
N GLN A 374 18.30 -8.33 -24.71
CA GLN A 374 17.30 -7.76 -23.82
C GLN A 374 17.57 -8.17 -22.38
N CYS A 375 18.03 -7.21 -21.58
CA CYS A 375 18.17 -7.34 -20.14
C CYS A 375 16.96 -6.70 -19.43
N LYS A 376 16.80 -7.01 -18.15
CA LYS A 376 15.75 -6.47 -17.31
C LYS A 376 16.29 -6.09 -15.94
N ARG A 377 16.04 -4.88 -15.49
CA ARG A 377 16.36 -4.45 -14.13
C ARG A 377 15.10 -4.51 -13.28
N ARG A 378 15.12 -5.31 -12.23
CA ARG A 378 14.05 -5.41 -11.23
C ARG A 378 14.42 -4.53 -10.05
N THR A 379 13.63 -3.49 -9.80
CA THR A 379 13.83 -2.57 -8.67
C THR A 379 12.75 -2.82 -7.63
N VAL A 380 13.16 -3.19 -6.42
CA VAL A 380 12.30 -3.40 -5.26
C VAL A 380 12.45 -2.20 -4.32
N LEU A 381 11.36 -1.50 -4.09
CA LEU A 381 11.24 -0.35 -3.20
C LEU A 381 10.61 -0.80 -1.88
N THR A 382 11.16 -0.35 -0.76
CA THR A 382 10.65 -0.62 0.59
C THR A 382 10.19 0.69 1.23
N THR A 383 8.92 0.76 1.61
CA THR A 383 8.34 1.95 2.25
C THR A 383 8.66 2.04 3.74
N ALA A 384 8.51 3.22 4.33
CA ALA A 384 8.66 3.42 5.78
C ALA A 384 7.66 2.56 6.60
N ASN A 385 6.41 2.49 6.13
CA ASN A 385 5.26 1.86 6.77
C ASN A 385 4.55 0.90 5.81
N THR A 386 3.69 0.01 6.32
CA THR A 386 2.90 -0.92 5.49
C THR A 386 1.62 -0.28 4.97
N PHE A 387 1.13 -0.70 3.81
CA PHE A 387 -0.23 -0.38 3.35
C PHE A 387 -1.26 -1.44 3.80
N PRO A 388 -2.51 -1.05 4.07
CA PRO A 388 -3.01 0.33 4.20
C PRO A 388 -2.45 1.03 5.44
N TYR A 389 -2.42 2.36 5.42
CA TYR A 389 -1.92 3.20 6.50
C TYR A 389 -2.84 4.40 6.74
N VAL A 390 -2.55 5.23 7.74
CA VAL A 390 -3.26 6.50 7.97
C VAL A 390 -3.00 7.55 6.87
N LYS A 391 -2.11 7.24 5.91
CA LYS A 391 -1.80 8.06 4.73
C LYS A 391 -1.87 7.25 3.45
N LYS A 392 -2.29 7.89 2.37
CA LYS A 392 -2.42 7.31 1.02
C LYS A 392 -1.07 7.22 0.28
N ARG A 393 -0.08 8.04 0.66
CA ARG A 393 1.31 7.96 0.19
C ARG A 393 2.29 7.71 1.33
N ILE A 394 3.31 6.90 1.08
CA ILE A 394 4.33 6.53 2.06
C ILE A 394 5.70 6.65 1.41
N GLU A 395 6.63 7.33 2.10
CA GLU A 395 8.00 7.55 1.62
C GLU A 395 8.75 6.21 1.46
N VAL A 396 9.54 6.12 0.39
CA VAL A 396 10.46 5.01 0.14
C VAL A 396 11.70 5.22 1.02
N LYS A 397 12.07 4.19 1.79
CA LYS A 397 13.24 4.20 2.69
C LYS A 397 14.34 3.24 2.25
N GLY A 398 14.03 2.30 1.37
CA GLY A 398 14.99 1.34 0.84
C GLY A 398 14.74 1.04 -0.63
N GLU A 399 15.82 0.76 -1.35
CA GLU A 399 15.81 0.35 -2.75
C GLU A 399 16.80 -0.81 -2.91
N ARG A 400 16.37 -1.88 -3.59
CA ARG A 400 17.23 -3.00 -4.00
C ARG A 400 17.03 -3.25 -5.48
N GLN A 401 18.13 -3.34 -6.23
CA GLN A 401 18.10 -3.64 -7.66
C GLN A 401 18.71 -5.02 -7.93
N VAL A 402 18.08 -5.75 -8.85
CA VAL A 402 18.57 -7.02 -9.38
C VAL A 402 18.55 -6.91 -10.90
N GLU A 403 19.70 -7.13 -11.52
CA GLU A 403 19.83 -7.14 -12.97
C GLU A 403 19.73 -8.58 -13.50
N LEU A 404 18.79 -8.80 -14.41
CA LEU A 404 18.58 -10.06 -15.09
C LEU A 404 19.23 -9.98 -16.47
N LYS A 405 20.08 -10.97 -16.76
CA LYS A 405 20.68 -11.18 -18.08
C LYS A 405 19.63 -11.72 -19.07
N PRO A 406 19.89 -11.69 -20.38
CA PRO A 406 18.88 -12.09 -21.38
C PRO A 406 18.31 -13.51 -21.18
N VAL A 407 19.14 -14.49 -20.82
CA VAL A 407 18.68 -15.85 -20.49
C VAL A 407 17.81 -15.89 -19.22
N ASP A 408 18.11 -15.06 -18.22
CA ASP A 408 17.30 -14.98 -16.99
C ASP A 408 15.96 -14.30 -17.27
N VAL A 409 15.91 -13.32 -18.20
CA VAL A 409 14.67 -12.70 -18.68
C VAL A 409 13.79 -13.74 -19.36
N ALA A 410 14.37 -14.56 -20.24
CA ALA A 410 13.65 -15.64 -20.90
C ALA A 410 13.05 -16.64 -19.90
N ILE A 411 13.83 -17.07 -18.89
CA ILE A 411 13.36 -17.96 -17.83
C ILE A 411 12.21 -17.34 -17.04
N ASP A 412 12.36 -16.08 -16.62
CA ASP A 412 11.37 -15.35 -15.81
C ASP A 412 10.04 -15.15 -16.56
N GLU A 413 10.10 -14.74 -17.83
CA GLU A 413 8.90 -14.57 -18.66
C GLU A 413 8.21 -15.89 -18.98
N MET A 414 8.97 -16.94 -19.30
CA MET A 414 8.41 -18.25 -19.58
C MET A 414 7.75 -18.85 -18.34
N ARG A 415 8.36 -18.71 -17.15
CA ARG A 415 7.73 -19.11 -15.88
C ARG A 415 6.43 -18.37 -15.61
N ALA A 416 6.44 -17.05 -15.77
CA ALA A 416 5.24 -16.25 -15.56
C ALA A 416 4.11 -16.67 -16.50
N ARG A 417 4.43 -16.92 -17.77
CA ARG A 417 3.49 -17.37 -18.79
C ARG A 417 2.92 -18.77 -18.48
N THR A 418 3.78 -19.72 -18.11
CA THR A 418 3.36 -21.06 -17.70
C THR A 418 2.46 -21.00 -16.48
N ALA A 419 2.84 -20.26 -15.43
CA ALA A 419 2.06 -20.14 -14.20
C ALA A 419 0.68 -19.49 -14.44
N GLU A 420 0.61 -18.48 -15.32
CA GLU A 420 -0.65 -17.84 -15.70
C GLU A 420 -1.58 -18.83 -16.41
N LEU A 421 -1.06 -19.61 -17.35
CA LEU A 421 -1.84 -20.60 -18.10
C LEU A 421 -2.30 -21.75 -17.18
N THR A 422 -1.42 -22.30 -16.35
CA THR A 422 -1.76 -23.33 -15.36
C THR A 422 -2.84 -22.86 -14.39
N LYS A 423 -2.78 -21.59 -13.95
CA LYS A 423 -3.81 -20.99 -13.09
C LYS A 423 -5.18 -20.97 -13.77
N LEU A 424 -5.25 -20.58 -15.05
CA LEU A 424 -6.51 -20.58 -15.81
C LEU A 424 -7.08 -21.98 -15.97
N CYS A 425 -6.22 -22.98 -16.22
CA CYS A 425 -6.63 -24.38 -16.33
C CYS A 425 -7.10 -25.00 -15.02
N SER A 426 -6.63 -24.48 -13.88
CA SER A 426 -6.98 -25.00 -12.54
C SER A 426 -8.24 -24.35 -11.95
N SER A 427 -8.88 -23.41 -12.67
CA SER A 427 -10.08 -22.72 -12.21
C SER A 427 -11.30 -23.66 -12.23
N GLN A 428 -12.16 -23.57 -11.21
CA GLN A 428 -13.39 -24.36 -11.13
C GLN A 428 -14.38 -23.98 -12.24
N GLU A 429 -14.45 -22.69 -12.58
CA GLU A 429 -15.12 -22.17 -13.77
C GLU A 429 -14.07 -21.54 -14.68
N VAL A 430 -13.90 -22.11 -15.88
CA VAL A 430 -12.90 -21.66 -16.85
C VAL A 430 -13.47 -20.52 -17.68
N ASP A 431 -12.85 -19.34 -17.58
CA ASP A 431 -13.13 -18.22 -18.50
C ASP A 431 -12.56 -18.57 -19.88
N MET A 432 -13.43 -19.01 -20.78
CA MET A 432 -13.09 -19.42 -22.15
C MET A 432 -12.33 -18.32 -22.91
N ILE A 433 -12.74 -17.06 -22.78
CA ILE A 433 -12.14 -15.95 -23.52
C ILE A 433 -10.73 -15.68 -23.01
N GLN A 434 -10.54 -15.64 -21.69
CA GLN A 434 -9.20 -15.46 -21.11
C GLN A 434 -8.27 -16.63 -21.42
N LEU A 435 -8.78 -17.87 -21.33
CA LEU A 435 -8.01 -19.05 -21.69
C LEU A 435 -7.57 -18.99 -23.17
N GLN A 436 -8.49 -18.74 -24.09
CA GLN A 436 -8.21 -18.65 -25.53
C GLN A 436 -7.22 -17.52 -25.83
N LEU A 437 -7.40 -16.34 -25.25
CA LEU A 437 -6.49 -15.20 -25.42
C LEU A 437 -5.05 -15.56 -25.00
N LYS A 438 -4.89 -16.18 -23.82
CA LYS A 438 -3.57 -16.55 -23.30
C LYS A 438 -2.96 -17.71 -24.07
N LEU A 439 -3.75 -18.73 -24.37
CA LEU A 439 -3.31 -19.89 -25.15
C LEU A 439 -2.87 -19.48 -26.56
N GLN A 440 -3.65 -18.68 -27.26
CA GLN A 440 -3.29 -18.15 -28.58
C GLN A 440 -1.98 -17.35 -28.52
N GLY A 441 -1.79 -16.51 -27.50
CA GLY A 441 -0.55 -15.77 -27.27
C GLY A 441 0.67 -16.66 -26.92
N CYS A 442 0.44 -17.93 -26.60
CA CYS A 442 1.48 -18.93 -26.38
C CYS A 442 1.86 -19.68 -27.65
N VAL A 443 0.86 -20.20 -28.39
CA VAL A 443 1.09 -21.15 -29.50
C VAL A 443 0.92 -20.55 -30.88
N SER A 444 0.35 -19.35 -31.01
CA SER A 444 0.00 -18.73 -32.30
C SER A 444 0.32 -17.24 -32.31
N VAL A 445 1.57 -16.91 -32.02
CA VAL A 445 2.04 -15.53 -31.92
C VAL A 445 2.17 -14.91 -33.31
N GLN A 446 1.51 -13.78 -33.53
CA GLN A 446 1.51 -13.08 -34.84
C GLN A 446 2.32 -11.78 -34.85
N VAL A 447 2.43 -11.09 -33.71
CA VAL A 447 3.03 -9.74 -33.63
C VAL A 447 4.39 -9.75 -32.92
N ASN A 448 4.50 -10.48 -31.81
CA ASN A 448 5.72 -10.59 -31.02
C ASN A 448 6.58 -11.78 -31.47
N ALA A 449 7.87 -11.80 -31.10
CA ALA A 449 8.79 -12.89 -31.48
C ALA A 449 8.38 -14.29 -30.94
N GLY A 450 7.57 -14.31 -29.87
CA GLY A 450 6.99 -15.52 -29.29
C GLY A 450 7.97 -16.37 -28.47
N PRO A 451 7.48 -17.42 -27.76
CA PRO A 451 8.32 -18.29 -26.93
C PRO A 451 9.49 -18.94 -27.69
N MET A 452 9.27 -19.35 -28.95
CA MET A 452 10.30 -20.01 -29.74
C MET A 452 11.51 -19.12 -30.05
N ALA A 453 11.38 -17.79 -29.99
CA ALA A 453 12.53 -16.90 -30.09
C ALA A 453 13.53 -17.15 -28.94
N TYR A 454 13.06 -17.44 -27.73
CA TYR A 454 13.93 -17.79 -26.60
C TYR A 454 14.61 -19.15 -26.79
N ALA A 455 13.89 -20.14 -27.33
CA ALA A 455 14.47 -21.45 -27.63
C ALA A 455 15.60 -21.33 -28.67
N ARG A 456 15.36 -20.63 -29.79
CA ARG A 456 16.37 -20.42 -30.85
C ARG A 456 17.58 -19.62 -30.39
N ALA A 457 17.39 -18.68 -29.45
CA ALA A 457 18.44 -17.82 -28.94
C ALA A 457 19.33 -18.51 -27.89
N PHE A 458 18.73 -19.33 -27.02
CA PHE A 458 19.41 -19.81 -25.80
C PHE A 458 19.53 -21.32 -25.65
N LEU A 459 18.77 -22.10 -26.43
CA LEU A 459 18.75 -23.57 -26.33
C LEU A 459 19.38 -24.28 -27.54
N ASP A 460 19.62 -23.59 -28.64
CA ASP A 460 20.28 -24.12 -29.84
C ASP A 460 21.78 -24.35 -29.57
N ASP A 461 22.18 -25.63 -29.55
CA ASP A 461 23.55 -26.06 -29.29
C ASP A 461 24.55 -25.54 -30.34
N SER A 462 24.09 -25.21 -31.56
CA SER A 462 24.94 -24.66 -32.62
C SER A 462 25.41 -23.23 -32.36
N LYS A 463 24.68 -22.47 -31.52
CA LYS A 463 24.98 -21.08 -31.14
C LYS A 463 25.53 -20.95 -29.72
N SER A 464 25.37 -21.99 -28.91
CA SER A 464 25.74 -22.01 -27.51
C SER A 464 27.06 -22.74 -27.28
N ASN A 465 28.16 -22.02 -27.11
CA ASN A 465 29.40 -22.56 -26.53
C ASN A 465 29.25 -22.98 -25.04
N SER A 466 28.02 -23.03 -24.50
CA SER A 466 27.72 -23.17 -23.08
C SER A 466 26.50 -24.06 -22.78
N SER A 467 26.22 -25.09 -23.61
CA SER A 467 25.10 -26.03 -23.37
C SER A 467 25.11 -26.70 -21.98
N SER A 468 26.25 -26.63 -21.28
CA SER A 468 26.47 -27.08 -19.89
C SER A 468 26.04 -26.09 -18.80
N SER A 469 25.61 -24.86 -19.14
CA SER A 469 25.21 -23.84 -18.15
C SER A 469 23.97 -24.27 -17.37
N LYS A 470 24.01 -24.12 -16.04
CA LYS A 470 22.86 -24.38 -15.14
C LYS A 470 21.59 -23.65 -15.60
N LYS A 471 21.74 -22.45 -16.18
CA LYS A 471 20.64 -21.63 -16.69
C LYS A 471 19.99 -22.20 -17.95
N VAL A 472 20.76 -22.80 -18.84
CA VAL A 472 20.23 -23.46 -20.04
C VAL A 472 19.40 -24.68 -19.63
N LYS A 473 19.89 -25.48 -18.67
CA LYS A 473 19.14 -26.62 -18.11
C LYS A 473 17.83 -26.17 -17.45
N GLU A 474 17.88 -25.07 -16.69
CA GLU A 474 16.70 -24.45 -16.06
C GLU A 474 15.69 -23.99 -17.12
N LEU A 475 16.15 -23.35 -18.20
CA LEU A 475 15.28 -22.91 -19.29
C LEU A 475 14.64 -24.09 -20.05
N LYS A 476 15.41 -25.16 -20.34
CA LYS A 476 14.87 -26.40 -20.94
C LYS A 476 13.72 -26.95 -20.09
N GLU A 477 13.91 -27.01 -18.77
CA GLU A 477 12.89 -27.50 -17.84
C GLU A 477 11.64 -26.61 -17.80
N VAL A 478 11.81 -25.28 -17.85
CA VAL A 478 10.68 -24.35 -17.94
C VAL A 478 9.90 -24.53 -19.24
N PHE A 479 10.57 -24.82 -20.35
CA PHE A 479 9.92 -25.13 -21.62
C PHE A 479 9.13 -26.45 -21.58
N ARG A 480 9.60 -27.48 -20.87
CA ARG A 480 8.85 -28.73 -20.68
C ARG A 480 7.51 -28.47 -19.98
N HIS A 481 7.55 -27.79 -18.84
CA HIS A 481 6.35 -27.39 -18.11
C HIS A 481 5.43 -26.46 -18.94
N PHE A 482 6.02 -25.58 -19.76
CA PHE A 482 5.25 -24.73 -20.67
C PHE A 482 4.46 -25.53 -21.72
N VAL A 483 5.08 -26.56 -22.31
CA VAL A 483 4.42 -27.47 -23.26
C VAL A 483 3.29 -28.25 -22.59
N GLU A 484 3.52 -28.76 -21.38
CA GLU A 484 2.49 -29.44 -20.58
C GLU A 484 1.29 -28.51 -20.30
N ALA A 485 1.55 -27.28 -19.87
CA ALA A 485 0.51 -26.29 -19.60
C ALA A 485 -0.28 -25.93 -20.88
N CYS A 486 0.39 -25.78 -22.02
CA CYS A 486 -0.27 -25.54 -23.31
C CYS A 486 -1.13 -26.73 -23.74
N SER A 487 -0.64 -27.95 -23.56
CA SER A 487 -1.40 -29.17 -23.86
C SER A 487 -2.66 -29.26 -23.00
N MET A 488 -2.54 -29.05 -21.69
CA MET A 488 -3.69 -29.03 -20.78
C MET A 488 -4.70 -27.93 -21.15
N ALA A 489 -4.22 -26.74 -21.50
CA ALA A 489 -5.08 -25.64 -21.94
C ALA A 489 -5.83 -25.96 -23.24
N LEU A 490 -5.18 -26.64 -24.20
CA LEU A 490 -5.83 -27.14 -25.41
C LEU A 490 -6.90 -28.18 -25.07
N ASP A 491 -6.59 -29.17 -24.23
CA ASP A 491 -7.53 -30.22 -23.85
C ASP A 491 -8.78 -29.65 -23.15
N ILE A 492 -8.61 -28.61 -22.32
CA ILE A 492 -9.72 -27.89 -21.69
C ILE A 492 -10.48 -27.08 -22.74
N ASN A 493 -9.78 -26.36 -23.61
CA ASN A 493 -10.40 -25.57 -24.67
C ASN A 493 -11.26 -26.44 -25.60
N GLU A 494 -10.80 -27.63 -25.97
CA GLU A 494 -11.53 -28.61 -26.81
C GLU A 494 -12.89 -29.00 -26.19
N ARG A 495 -13.00 -28.99 -24.85
CA ARG A 495 -14.23 -29.35 -24.13
C ARG A 495 -15.22 -28.20 -23.97
N ILE A 496 -14.77 -26.96 -24.06
CA ILE A 496 -15.59 -25.76 -23.78
C ILE A 496 -16.01 -24.99 -25.04
N ILE A 497 -15.33 -25.22 -26.17
CA ILE A 497 -15.67 -24.56 -27.44
C ILE A 497 -17.07 -24.95 -27.95
N LYS A 498 -17.63 -24.06 -28.77
CA LYS A 498 -18.83 -24.29 -29.56
C LYS A 498 -18.47 -24.65 -31.01
N GLU A 499 -19.45 -25.10 -31.78
CA GLU A 499 -19.27 -25.56 -33.18
C GLU A 499 -18.59 -24.50 -34.07
N ASP A 500 -18.89 -23.21 -33.85
CA ASP A 500 -18.32 -22.09 -34.59
C ASP A 500 -16.82 -21.83 -34.30
N GLN A 501 -16.27 -22.41 -33.22
CA GLN A 501 -14.86 -22.27 -32.85
C GLN A 501 -14.01 -23.52 -33.16
N PHE A 502 -14.58 -24.54 -33.83
CA PHE A 502 -13.86 -25.78 -34.11
C PHE A 502 -12.63 -25.57 -35.01
N GLU A 503 -12.77 -24.83 -36.11
CA GLU A 503 -11.65 -24.51 -37.01
C GLU A 503 -10.56 -23.70 -36.30
N TYR A 504 -10.96 -22.76 -35.44
CA TYR A 504 -10.04 -21.98 -34.62
C TYR A 504 -9.24 -22.87 -33.68
N HIS A 505 -9.90 -23.81 -32.99
CA HIS A 505 -9.25 -24.76 -32.11
C HIS A 505 -8.27 -25.68 -32.85
N GLU A 506 -8.67 -26.25 -34.00
CA GLU A 506 -7.78 -27.09 -34.81
C GLU A 506 -6.56 -26.31 -35.32
N GLY A 507 -6.72 -25.02 -35.64
CA GLY A 507 -5.61 -24.12 -35.94
C GLY A 507 -4.62 -23.99 -34.77
N LEU A 508 -5.11 -23.75 -33.55
CA LEU A 508 -4.26 -23.70 -32.34
C LEU A 508 -3.54 -25.03 -32.11
N LYS A 509 -4.23 -26.15 -32.30
CA LYS A 509 -3.70 -27.51 -32.11
C LYS A 509 -2.62 -27.84 -33.14
N SER A 510 -2.78 -27.41 -34.38
CA SER A 510 -1.75 -27.54 -35.42
C SER A 510 -0.51 -26.72 -35.06
N ASN A 511 -0.70 -25.44 -34.72
CA ASN A 511 0.42 -24.55 -34.38
C ASN A 511 1.17 -25.03 -33.13
N PHE A 512 0.46 -25.60 -32.15
CA PHE A 512 1.08 -26.24 -30.99
C PHE A 512 1.94 -27.45 -31.39
N LYS A 513 1.46 -28.34 -32.28
CA LYS A 513 2.26 -29.48 -32.76
C LYS A 513 3.53 -29.03 -33.47
N ASP A 514 3.43 -28.00 -34.31
CA ASP A 514 4.58 -27.43 -35.02
C ASP A 514 5.59 -26.83 -34.04
N MET A 515 5.10 -26.09 -33.03
CA MET A 515 5.93 -25.54 -31.95
C MET A 515 6.68 -26.62 -31.17
N VAL A 516 6.01 -27.71 -30.79
CA VAL A 516 6.66 -28.80 -30.03
C VAL A 516 7.66 -29.57 -30.88
N LYS A 517 7.36 -29.76 -32.18
CA LYS A 517 8.30 -30.37 -33.12
C LYS A 517 9.57 -29.51 -33.24
N GLU A 518 9.42 -28.22 -33.49
CA GLU A 518 10.54 -27.30 -33.57
C GLU A 518 11.36 -27.26 -32.25
N LEU A 519 10.68 -27.22 -31.10
CA LEU A 519 11.36 -27.26 -29.81
C LEU A 519 12.17 -28.54 -29.62
N SER A 520 11.61 -29.69 -29.99
CA SER A 520 12.29 -30.99 -29.91
C SER A 520 13.53 -31.04 -30.79
N ASP A 521 13.45 -30.44 -31.99
CA ASP A 521 14.59 -30.31 -32.91
C ASP A 521 15.69 -29.43 -32.32
N ILE A 522 15.34 -28.31 -31.67
CA ILE A 522 16.29 -27.37 -31.05
C ILE A 522 16.99 -27.97 -29.83
N ILE A 523 16.26 -28.66 -28.94
CA ILE A 523 16.84 -29.19 -27.71
C ILE A 523 17.47 -30.58 -27.86
N HIS A 524 17.33 -31.20 -29.04
CA HIS A 524 17.76 -32.55 -29.39
C HIS A 524 17.20 -33.65 -28.46
N GLU A 525 15.98 -33.45 -27.97
CA GLU A 525 15.27 -34.39 -27.10
C GLU A 525 13.80 -34.45 -27.54
N GLN A 526 13.19 -35.64 -27.46
CA GLN A 526 11.77 -35.77 -27.76
C GLN A 526 10.95 -35.15 -26.62
N VAL A 527 10.36 -33.98 -26.87
CA VAL A 527 9.42 -33.37 -25.93
C VAL A 527 8.08 -34.09 -26.08
N THR A 528 7.73 -34.93 -25.12
CA THR A 528 6.45 -35.63 -25.12
C THR A 528 5.38 -34.79 -24.44
N TRP A 529 4.22 -34.69 -25.07
CA TRP A 529 2.99 -34.22 -24.46
C TRP A 529 2.03 -35.42 -24.46
N GLU A 530 1.92 -36.11 -23.33
CA GLU A 530 0.97 -37.21 -23.24
C GLU A 530 -0.45 -36.61 -23.36
N ARG A 531 -1.26 -37.12 -24.29
CA ARG A 531 -2.72 -36.90 -24.28
C ARG A 531 -3.20 -37.25 -22.88
N ALA A 532 -3.79 -36.29 -22.16
CA ALA A 532 -4.44 -36.54 -20.87
C ALA A 532 -5.72 -37.38 -21.07
N GLY A 533 -5.55 -38.64 -21.50
CA GLY A 533 -6.60 -39.63 -21.73
C GLY A 533 -6.76 -40.62 -20.58
N LYS A 534 -6.08 -40.42 -19.44
CA LYS A 534 -6.14 -41.33 -18.27
C LYS A 534 -6.09 -40.63 -16.89
N TRP A 535 -6.72 -39.47 -16.77
CA TRP A 535 -7.07 -38.89 -15.45
C TRP A 535 -8.58 -38.99 -15.15
N GLY A 536 -9.28 -39.93 -15.80
CA GLY A 536 -10.62 -40.36 -15.39
C GLY A 536 -10.51 -41.49 -14.38
N HIS A 537 -10.96 -41.24 -13.14
CA HIS A 537 -11.13 -42.20 -12.03
C HIS A 537 -9.89 -42.57 -11.19
N THR A 538 -9.35 -41.65 -10.37
CA THR A 538 -8.85 -42.08 -9.01
C THR A 538 -8.61 -41.00 -7.95
N PHE A 539 -9.04 -39.75 -8.10
CA PHE A 539 -8.91 -38.75 -7.02
C PHE A 539 -10.18 -37.93 -6.82
N PHE A 540 -11.26 -38.57 -6.39
CA PHE A 540 -12.40 -37.90 -5.74
C PHE A 540 -13.16 -38.90 -4.86
N ILE A 541 -12.47 -39.51 -3.88
CA ILE A 541 -13.12 -40.07 -2.69
C ILE A 541 -12.19 -39.76 -1.51
N HIS A 542 -12.73 -39.10 -0.49
CA HIS A 542 -12.13 -38.53 0.73
C HIS A 542 -11.68 -37.06 0.62
N ILE A 543 -12.65 -36.14 0.73
CA ILE A 543 -12.97 -35.41 1.98
C ILE A 543 -14.47 -35.18 2.01
#